data_AF-A0A2S0L8C5-F1
#
_entry.id   AF-A0A2S0L8C5-F1
#
_cell.length_a   1.000
_cell.length_b   1.000
_cell.length_c   1.000
_cell.angle_alpha   90.00
_cell.angle_beta   90.00
_cell.angle_gamma   90.00
#
_symmetry.space_group_name_H-M   'P 1'
#
loop_
_entity.id
_entity.type
_entity.pdbx_description
1 polymer ?
#
loop_
_entity_poly.entity_id
_entity_poly.type
_entity_poly.pdbx_seq_one_letter_code
_entity_poly.pdbx_strand_id
1 'polypeptide(L)'
;MKNFPFYLFLSCFQFIAAQTESLKITNATKVDSLTVKKNWNVRYKYVEGFIFNKDYVIFQNSDSLFVLHPDMLTFKVKDYDYGMAIDKNGIYYQNNFFPIDTNGFKIIGSDLIIDKKKEIVPIWRTSQKAYIGNKDIAISSPATFENIYYDYLKDEHHLYYINNGKVRIVQGADVASIRKDLATENYISDKNGTFYQSQPLMYKGERVQQITKNILKTSQHVLYYDKELIELPNYFHIPTLKALNESYLIDQNHVYYIDYYSYKTEGKDFRLPIATKNLNKIRVFNNFVTDGTMVYRDSTPKPQYDAATFAELQDAYYYQYDKNGVYNWDKKLSFFYTEAPIYGKNLFKDKAGGILYKNQIYNSSTEEVFMNLTSKEVQLVKEGKVTVYDFVHIKRKRILKQKYFDSELYKANNLIYVGETPQKGVDAATFQKIWHNIYKDKNKGYYYDESNEYDPKLIPIDGYDITTLSLLTADLLADKNYIYFQKYRLIKNDKVEILAIYPGYRMGCSQDFKPNTNYYLLKNTEGYWLTEIGNGAKIRFLGTYLNNFKI
;
A
#
# COMPACT_ATOMS: atom_id res chain seq x y z
N MET A 1 -31.62 35.03 -66.90
CA MET A 1 -32.33 36.25 -66.46
C MET A 1 -32.68 36.07 -64.98
N LYS A 2 -32.25 37.01 -64.11
CA LYS A 2 -32.63 37.25 -62.69
C LYS A 2 -32.01 36.38 -61.55
N ASN A 3 -30.94 36.95 -60.98
CA ASN A 3 -30.67 37.32 -59.55
C ASN A 3 -31.08 36.41 -58.36
N PHE A 4 -30.03 36.00 -57.60
CA PHE A 4 -29.78 35.92 -56.12
C PHE A 4 -30.92 36.24 -55.11
N PRO A 5 -30.93 35.75 -53.83
CA PRO A 5 -29.73 35.58 -52.98
C PRO A 5 -29.65 34.44 -51.92
N PHE A 6 -28.40 34.26 -51.45
CA PHE A 6 -27.92 33.92 -50.11
C PHE A 6 -28.94 33.94 -48.94
N TYR A 7 -29.02 32.84 -48.18
CA TYR A 7 -29.35 32.87 -46.75
C TYR A 7 -28.38 31.99 -45.95
N LEU A 8 -27.59 32.68 -45.14
CA LEU A 8 -26.65 32.15 -44.15
C LEU A 8 -27.47 31.71 -42.93
N PHE A 9 -27.66 30.40 -42.70
CA PHE A 9 -28.18 29.92 -41.41
C PHE A 9 -27.00 29.57 -40.49
N LEU A 10 -26.71 30.53 -39.62
CA LEU A 10 -25.82 30.41 -38.48
C LEU A 10 -26.50 29.49 -37.44
N SER A 11 -26.23 28.19 -37.47
CA SER A 11 -26.63 27.29 -36.37
C SER A 11 -25.59 27.36 -35.26
N CYS A 12 -25.76 28.34 -34.37
CA CYS A 12 -25.14 28.28 -33.04
C CYS A 12 -25.72 27.08 -32.29
N PHE A 13 -25.07 25.91 -32.39
CA PHE A 13 -25.23 24.84 -31.41
C PHE A 13 -24.68 25.34 -30.08
N GLN A 14 -25.55 25.99 -29.29
CA GLN A 14 -25.33 26.05 -27.85
C GLN A 14 -25.37 24.60 -27.36
N PHE A 15 -24.20 24.05 -27.02
CA PHE A 15 -24.10 22.89 -26.15
C PHE A 15 -24.64 23.30 -24.78
N ILE A 16 -25.97 23.28 -24.64
CA ILE A 16 -26.61 23.17 -23.33
C ILE A 16 -26.29 21.74 -22.92
N ALA A 17 -25.25 21.57 -22.10
CA ALA A 17 -25.04 20.33 -21.39
C ALA A 17 -26.34 20.04 -20.62
N ALA A 18 -27.05 19.00 -21.03
CA ALA A 18 -28.27 18.57 -20.35
C ALA A 18 -27.93 18.40 -18.87
N GLN A 19 -28.62 19.17 -18.02
CA GLN A 19 -28.46 19.05 -16.57
C GLN A 19 -28.88 17.63 -16.19
N THR A 20 -27.94 16.84 -15.68
CA THR A 20 -28.22 15.46 -15.27
C THR A 20 -29.32 15.48 -14.21
N GLU A 21 -30.40 14.73 -14.45
CA GLU A 21 -31.55 14.67 -13.56
C GLU A 21 -31.13 14.22 -12.16
N SER A 22 -31.69 14.83 -11.11
CA SER A 22 -31.34 14.46 -9.73
C SER A 22 -31.88 13.07 -9.38
N LEU A 23 -31.08 12.30 -8.65
CA LEU A 23 -31.52 11.07 -8.02
C LEU A 23 -32.40 11.42 -6.82
N LYS A 24 -33.45 10.62 -6.58
CA LYS A 24 -34.29 10.75 -5.39
C LYS A 24 -34.04 9.60 -4.42
N ILE A 25 -34.04 9.91 -3.13
CA ILE A 25 -34.12 8.87 -2.09
C ILE A 25 -35.42 8.09 -2.26
N THR A 26 -35.30 6.76 -2.33
CA THR A 26 -36.43 5.84 -2.42
C THR A 26 -36.39 4.83 -1.27
N ASN A 27 -37.54 4.27 -0.91
CA ASN A 27 -37.58 3.18 0.05
C ASN A 27 -36.94 1.92 -0.54
N ALA A 28 -36.24 1.16 0.29
CA ALA A 28 -35.81 -0.18 -0.07
C ALA A 28 -37.01 -1.06 -0.43
N THR A 29 -36.81 -1.99 -1.36
CA THR A 29 -37.86 -2.90 -1.83
C THR A 29 -38.24 -3.84 -0.70
N LYS A 30 -39.46 -3.69 -0.17
CA LYS A 30 -40.00 -4.61 0.84
C LYS A 30 -40.29 -5.96 0.20
N VAL A 31 -39.86 -7.03 0.86
CA VAL A 31 -40.05 -8.41 0.39
C VAL A 31 -40.59 -9.31 1.51
N ASP A 32 -41.53 -10.18 1.16
CA ASP A 32 -42.18 -11.10 2.12
C ASP A 32 -41.25 -12.25 2.53
N SER A 33 -40.33 -12.62 1.64
CA SER A 33 -39.31 -13.63 1.89
C SER A 33 -37.92 -13.11 1.56
N LEU A 34 -37.04 -13.19 2.56
CA LEU A 34 -35.62 -12.89 2.46
C LEU A 34 -34.92 -13.77 3.49
N THR A 35 -33.93 -14.53 3.04
CA THR A 35 -33.12 -15.44 3.87
C THR A 35 -31.68 -15.37 3.40
N VAL A 36 -30.74 -15.54 4.33
CA VAL A 36 -29.32 -15.64 4.00
C VAL A 36 -29.10 -16.96 3.26
N LYS A 37 -28.75 -16.88 1.97
CA LYS A 37 -28.48 -18.06 1.15
C LYS A 37 -26.98 -18.34 1.12
N LYS A 38 -26.59 -19.57 1.48
CA LYS A 38 -25.22 -20.04 1.25
C LYS A 38 -25.02 -20.25 -0.25
N ASN A 39 -24.37 -19.31 -0.91
CA ASN A 39 -24.03 -19.44 -2.33
C ASN A 39 -22.78 -20.31 -2.49
N TRP A 40 -22.66 -21.03 -3.60
CA TRP A 40 -21.52 -21.92 -3.88
C TRP A 40 -20.17 -21.18 -3.91
N ASN A 41 -20.20 -19.89 -4.27
CA ASN A 41 -19.05 -18.98 -4.37
C ASN A 41 -18.73 -18.27 -3.04
N VAL A 42 -19.47 -18.58 -1.98
CA VAL A 42 -19.29 -18.01 -0.64
C VAL A 42 -18.70 -19.07 0.26
N ARG A 43 -17.42 -18.91 0.60
CA ARG A 43 -16.70 -19.85 1.47
C ARG A 43 -17.05 -19.70 2.95
N TYR A 44 -17.38 -18.48 3.36
CA TYR A 44 -17.48 -18.08 4.76
C TYR A 44 -18.93 -17.76 5.15
N LYS A 45 -19.27 -18.02 6.41
CA LYS A 45 -20.59 -17.70 6.97
C LYS A 45 -20.77 -16.21 7.23
N TYR A 46 -19.73 -15.49 7.65
CA TYR A 46 -19.79 -14.06 7.97
C TYR A 46 -18.81 -13.25 7.12
N VAL A 47 -19.07 -11.93 7.02
CA VAL A 47 -18.08 -10.97 6.54
C VAL A 47 -17.14 -10.67 7.71
N GLU A 48 -15.85 -10.95 7.54
CA GLU A 48 -14.88 -10.80 8.62
C GLU A 48 -14.68 -9.33 9.02
N GLY A 49 -14.47 -9.08 10.31
CA GLY A 49 -14.17 -7.74 10.85
C GLY A 49 -14.93 -7.39 12.12
N PHE A 50 -14.77 -6.13 12.54
CA PHE A 50 -15.40 -5.57 13.73
C PHE A 50 -16.66 -4.78 13.36
N ILE A 51 -17.77 -5.07 14.04
CA ILE A 51 -19.02 -4.31 13.97
C ILE A 51 -19.16 -3.51 15.26
N PHE A 52 -19.27 -2.20 15.12
CA PHE A 52 -19.38 -1.27 16.25
C PHE A 52 -20.84 -0.98 16.53
N ASN A 53 -21.30 -1.39 17.71
CA ASN A 53 -22.56 -0.93 18.29
C ASN A 53 -22.26 0.09 19.39
N LYS A 54 -23.30 0.73 19.92
CA LYS A 54 -23.15 1.80 20.91
C LYS A 54 -22.36 1.36 22.15
N ASP A 55 -22.71 0.19 22.69
CA ASP A 55 -22.24 -0.26 24.02
C ASP A 55 -21.41 -1.56 23.95
N TYR A 56 -21.21 -2.12 22.77
CA TYR A 56 -20.46 -3.36 22.57
C TYR A 56 -19.93 -3.46 21.13
N VAL A 57 -19.00 -4.38 20.92
CA VAL A 57 -18.40 -4.66 19.61
C VAL A 57 -18.65 -6.12 19.27
N ILE A 58 -18.85 -6.42 18.00
CA ILE A 58 -18.89 -7.80 17.52
C ILE A 58 -17.66 -8.03 16.65
N PHE A 59 -16.87 -9.05 16.94
CA PHE A 59 -15.85 -9.55 16.02
C PHE A 59 -16.40 -10.76 15.26
N GLN A 60 -16.42 -10.69 13.93
CA GLN A 60 -16.77 -11.81 13.06
C GLN A 60 -15.50 -12.34 12.40
N ASN A 61 -15.28 -13.65 12.47
CA ASN A 61 -14.37 -14.36 11.57
C ASN A 61 -15.18 -15.16 10.55
N SER A 62 -14.50 -15.96 9.72
CA SER A 62 -15.12 -16.73 8.65
C SER A 62 -16.41 -17.46 9.03
N ASP A 63 -16.47 -18.05 10.23
CA ASP A 63 -17.53 -18.98 10.62
C ASP A 63 -18.18 -18.69 11.98
N SER A 64 -17.55 -17.82 12.77
CA SER A 64 -17.93 -17.49 14.14
C SER A 64 -18.09 -15.99 14.33
N LEU A 65 -18.90 -15.66 15.33
CA LEU A 65 -19.18 -14.30 15.76
C LEU A 65 -18.96 -14.26 17.27
N PHE A 66 -18.28 -13.22 17.74
CA PHE A 66 -17.96 -13.03 19.16
C PHE A 66 -18.40 -11.65 19.60
N VAL A 67 -19.29 -11.62 20.60
CA VAL A 67 -19.72 -10.37 21.24
C VAL A 67 -18.68 -9.99 22.28
N LEU A 68 -18.07 -8.84 22.09
CA LEU A 68 -17.08 -8.25 22.97
C LEU A 68 -17.72 -7.11 23.74
N HIS A 69 -17.50 -7.07 25.04
CA HIS A 69 -17.91 -5.96 25.91
C HIS A 69 -16.69 -5.18 26.41
N PRO A 70 -16.02 -4.42 25.53
CA PRO A 70 -14.87 -3.64 25.93
C PRO A 70 -15.28 -2.35 26.63
N ASP A 71 -14.31 -1.68 27.24
CA ASP A 71 -14.42 -0.26 27.54
C ASP A 71 -14.44 0.53 26.21
N MET A 72 -15.64 0.88 25.75
CA MET A 72 -15.86 1.54 24.45
C MET A 72 -15.10 2.87 24.30
N LEU A 73 -14.78 3.55 25.41
CA LEU A 73 -14.04 4.82 25.38
C LEU A 73 -12.55 4.61 25.06
N THR A 74 -11.97 3.49 25.48
CA THR A 74 -10.55 3.17 25.29
C THR A 74 -10.30 2.07 24.26
N PHE A 75 -11.37 1.42 23.76
CA PHE A 75 -11.30 0.37 22.77
C PHE A 75 -10.64 0.84 21.46
N LYS A 76 -9.64 0.08 21.01
CA LYS A 76 -8.89 0.34 19.79
C LYS A 76 -8.62 -0.96 19.07
N VAL A 77 -9.12 -1.08 17.84
CA VAL A 77 -8.69 -2.15 16.93
C VAL A 77 -7.22 -1.93 16.60
N LYS A 78 -6.43 -2.99 16.71
CA LYS A 78 -4.99 -3.00 16.43
C LYS A 78 -4.66 -3.72 15.13
N ASP A 79 -5.45 -4.73 14.78
CA ASP A 79 -5.34 -5.44 13.52
C ASP A 79 -6.69 -6.09 13.18
N TYR A 80 -7.20 -5.82 11.97
CA TYR A 80 -8.50 -6.35 11.53
C TYR A 80 -8.40 -7.80 11.10
N ASP A 81 -7.32 -8.18 10.42
CA ASP A 81 -7.13 -9.51 9.82
C ASP A 81 -6.91 -10.56 10.90
N TYR A 82 -6.11 -10.22 11.93
CA TYR A 82 -5.94 -11.08 13.09
C TYR A 82 -7.10 -11.00 14.09
N GLY A 83 -8.02 -10.03 13.95
CA GLY A 83 -9.05 -9.80 14.94
C GLY A 83 -8.48 -9.38 16.29
N MET A 84 -7.49 -8.48 16.30
CA MET A 84 -6.84 -7.98 17.50
C MET A 84 -7.33 -6.58 17.86
N ALA A 85 -7.70 -6.40 19.12
CA ALA A 85 -8.06 -5.11 19.68
C ALA A 85 -7.60 -5.00 21.14
N ILE A 86 -7.57 -3.80 21.68
CA ILE A 86 -7.22 -3.54 23.08
C ILE A 86 -8.17 -2.53 23.70
N ASP A 87 -8.30 -2.55 25.02
CA ASP A 87 -8.87 -1.47 25.81
C ASP A 87 -8.03 -1.25 27.07
N LYS A 88 -8.51 -0.45 28.03
CA LYS A 88 -7.81 -0.24 29.29
C LYS A 88 -7.76 -1.49 30.20
N ASN A 89 -8.60 -2.48 29.95
CA ASN A 89 -8.76 -3.67 30.79
C ASN A 89 -7.96 -4.87 30.25
N GLY A 90 -7.62 -4.88 28.95
CA GLY A 90 -6.85 -5.95 28.37
C GLY A 90 -6.79 -5.97 26.85
N ILE A 91 -6.47 -7.16 26.33
CA ILE A 91 -6.26 -7.42 24.91
C ILE A 91 -7.29 -8.45 24.45
N TYR A 92 -7.89 -8.20 23.30
CA TYR A 92 -8.80 -9.09 22.60
C TYR A 92 -8.07 -9.69 21.40
N TYR A 93 -8.05 -11.01 21.30
CA TYR A 93 -7.60 -11.72 20.11
C TYR A 93 -8.64 -12.79 19.76
N GLN A 94 -9.40 -12.51 18.70
CA GLN A 94 -10.57 -13.30 18.30
C GLN A 94 -11.56 -13.46 19.48
N ASN A 95 -11.81 -14.70 19.93
CA ASN A 95 -12.67 -15.00 21.08
C ASN A 95 -11.96 -14.93 22.44
N ASN A 96 -10.67 -14.62 22.48
CA ASN A 96 -9.89 -14.66 23.72
C ASN A 96 -9.71 -13.25 24.27
N PHE A 97 -10.06 -13.07 25.54
CA PHE A 97 -9.74 -11.87 26.29
C PHE A 97 -8.59 -12.15 27.25
N PHE A 98 -7.53 -11.34 27.17
CA PHE A 98 -6.35 -11.40 28.02
C PHE A 98 -6.42 -10.22 28.99
N PRO A 99 -6.77 -10.44 30.27
CA PRO A 99 -6.87 -9.39 31.29
C PRO A 99 -5.46 -9.01 31.78
N ILE A 100 -4.65 -8.45 30.89
CA ILE A 100 -3.26 -8.06 31.15
C ILE A 100 -3.04 -6.60 30.75
N ASP A 101 -2.03 -5.97 31.35
CA ASP A 101 -1.64 -4.60 31.01
C ASP A 101 -1.30 -4.49 29.52
N THR A 102 -1.89 -3.49 28.85
CA THR A 102 -1.70 -3.21 27.42
C THR A 102 -0.49 -2.32 27.15
N ASN A 103 0.23 -1.89 28.20
CA ASN A 103 1.46 -1.14 28.05
C ASN A 103 2.50 -1.91 27.21
N GLY A 104 3.13 -1.19 26.29
CA GLY A 104 4.07 -1.78 25.35
C GLY A 104 3.46 -2.76 24.36
N PHE A 105 2.13 -2.80 24.20
CA PHE A 105 1.47 -3.67 23.22
C PHE A 105 1.99 -3.42 21.80
N LYS A 106 2.51 -4.46 21.16
CA LYS A 106 2.92 -4.46 19.75
C LYS A 106 2.67 -5.82 19.11
N ILE A 107 2.13 -5.81 17.91
CA ILE A 107 2.25 -6.93 16.96
C ILE A 107 3.60 -6.73 16.29
N ILE A 108 4.49 -7.70 16.44
CA ILE A 108 5.88 -7.60 15.99
C ILE A 108 6.17 -8.51 14.81
N GLY A 109 5.29 -9.45 14.47
CA GLY A 109 5.45 -10.31 13.31
C GLY A 109 4.31 -11.30 13.19
N SER A 110 4.51 -12.32 12.39
CA SER A 110 3.55 -13.40 12.17
C SER A 110 4.29 -14.71 11.99
N ASP A 111 3.65 -15.82 12.30
CA ASP A 111 4.20 -17.16 12.09
C ASP A 111 3.17 -18.05 11.37
N LEU A 112 3.67 -18.91 10.49
CA LEU A 112 2.84 -19.87 9.76
C LEU A 112 2.85 -21.21 10.50
N ILE A 113 1.71 -21.60 11.05
CA ILE A 113 1.52 -22.87 11.76
C ILE A 113 1.04 -23.94 10.77
N ILE A 114 2.00 -24.72 10.26
CA ILE A 114 1.75 -25.75 9.23
C ILE A 114 0.90 -26.89 9.81
N ASP A 115 1.18 -27.30 11.05
CA ASP A 115 0.55 -28.45 11.69
C ASP A 115 -0.95 -28.20 12.03
N LYS A 116 -1.40 -26.95 11.98
CA LYS A 116 -2.79 -26.53 12.23
C LYS A 116 -3.38 -25.84 11.01
N LYS A 117 -3.69 -26.62 9.97
CA LYS A 117 -4.40 -26.16 8.75
C LYS A 117 -3.69 -25.01 7.99
N LYS A 118 -2.38 -24.80 8.18
CA LYS A 118 -1.62 -23.67 7.60
C LYS A 118 -2.20 -22.32 7.99
N GLU A 119 -2.38 -22.11 9.30
CA GLU A 119 -2.89 -20.86 9.86
C GLU A 119 -1.74 -19.86 10.08
N ILE A 120 -1.91 -18.62 9.63
CA ILE A 120 -0.98 -17.52 9.96
C ILE A 120 -1.47 -16.87 11.24
N VAL A 121 -0.63 -16.83 12.28
CA VAL A 121 -0.96 -16.26 13.59
C VAL A 121 -0.04 -15.09 13.92
N PRO A 122 -0.51 -14.08 14.68
CA PRO A 122 0.32 -12.94 15.05
C PRO A 122 1.34 -13.33 16.12
N ILE A 123 2.55 -12.78 16.03
CA ILE A 123 3.50 -12.71 17.14
C ILE A 123 3.34 -11.32 17.76
N TRP A 124 2.98 -11.26 19.03
CA TRP A 124 2.72 -10.00 19.71
C TRP A 124 3.23 -10.02 21.15
N ARG A 125 3.37 -8.84 21.73
CA ARG A 125 3.93 -8.67 23.07
C ARG A 125 3.35 -7.48 23.80
N THR A 126 3.54 -7.45 25.11
CA THR A 126 3.42 -6.29 25.99
C THR A 126 4.79 -5.95 26.57
N SER A 127 4.87 -5.02 27.51
CA SER A 127 6.11 -4.80 28.27
C SER A 127 6.52 -6.00 29.13
N GLN A 128 5.61 -6.95 29.41
CA GLN A 128 5.83 -8.05 30.36
C GLN A 128 5.74 -9.45 29.77
N LYS A 129 5.02 -9.63 28.65
CA LYS A 129 4.77 -10.95 28.06
C LYS A 129 4.86 -10.93 26.54
N ALA A 130 5.10 -12.09 25.94
CA ALA A 130 5.09 -12.29 24.50
C ALA A 130 4.27 -13.54 24.14
N TYR A 131 3.69 -13.54 22.96
CA TYR A 131 2.74 -14.56 22.51
C TYR A 131 2.92 -14.88 21.03
N ILE A 132 2.63 -16.13 20.67
CA ILE A 132 2.36 -16.58 19.29
C ILE A 132 0.89 -17.00 19.23
N GLY A 133 0.07 -16.24 18.51
CA GLY A 133 -1.39 -16.38 18.55
C GLY A 133 -1.92 -16.22 19.97
N ASN A 134 -2.50 -17.28 20.53
CA ASN A 134 -3.00 -17.32 21.90
C ASN A 134 -2.04 -17.98 22.91
N LYS A 135 -0.85 -18.40 22.47
CA LYS A 135 0.12 -19.14 23.30
C LYS A 135 1.19 -18.21 23.83
N ASP A 136 1.33 -18.15 25.15
CA ASP A 136 2.43 -17.46 25.84
C ASP A 136 3.79 -18.09 25.46
N ILE A 137 4.80 -17.26 25.21
CA ILE A 137 6.16 -17.68 24.92
C ILE A 137 7.15 -17.04 25.89
N ALA A 138 8.06 -17.87 26.41
CA ALA A 138 9.12 -17.43 27.30
C ALA A 138 10.19 -16.68 26.50
N ILE A 139 10.19 -15.35 26.61
CA ILE A 139 11.22 -14.44 26.09
C ILE A 139 11.86 -13.75 27.28
N SER A 140 13.18 -13.57 27.28
CA SER A 140 13.89 -13.01 28.43
C SER A 140 13.46 -11.58 28.73
N SER A 141 13.34 -10.74 27.71
CA SER A 141 12.99 -9.33 27.84
C SER A 141 11.88 -8.90 26.88
N PRO A 142 10.60 -9.22 27.18
CA PRO A 142 9.46 -8.89 26.32
C PRO A 142 9.39 -7.40 25.95
N ALA A 143 9.73 -6.47 26.85
CA ALA A 143 9.73 -5.03 26.56
C ALA A 143 10.60 -4.62 25.35
N THR A 144 11.67 -5.35 25.08
CA THR A 144 12.59 -5.12 23.95
C THR A 144 12.42 -6.09 22.79
N PHE A 145 11.50 -7.05 22.92
CA PHE A 145 11.31 -8.08 21.92
C PHE A 145 10.76 -7.48 20.62
N GLU A 146 11.52 -7.65 19.54
CA GLU A 146 11.25 -7.07 18.22
C GLU A 146 11.60 -8.05 17.10
N ASN A 147 10.92 -7.89 15.96
CA ASN A 147 11.31 -8.59 14.73
C ASN A 147 12.48 -7.89 14.07
N ILE A 148 13.41 -8.70 13.56
CA ILE A 148 14.50 -8.23 12.72
C ILE A 148 14.12 -8.42 11.26
N TYR A 149 13.82 -9.67 10.88
CA TYR A 149 13.50 -10.05 9.52
C TYR A 149 12.88 -11.44 9.49
N TYR A 150 11.68 -11.59 8.91
CA TYR A 150 10.96 -12.88 8.81
C TYR A 150 10.93 -13.62 10.16
N ASP A 151 11.54 -14.80 10.24
CA ASP A 151 11.54 -15.70 11.38
C ASP A 151 12.57 -15.29 12.46
N TYR A 152 13.37 -14.25 12.23
CA TYR A 152 14.37 -13.76 13.18
C TYR A 152 13.83 -12.62 14.03
N LEU A 153 13.87 -12.82 15.35
CA LEU A 153 13.45 -11.86 16.36
C LEU A 153 14.55 -11.72 17.41
N LYS A 154 14.63 -10.60 18.11
CA LYS A 154 15.58 -10.43 19.22
C LYS A 154 14.95 -9.70 20.39
N ASP A 155 15.55 -9.88 21.54
CA ASP A 155 15.46 -8.92 22.63
C ASP A 155 16.85 -8.32 22.90
N GLU A 156 17.06 -7.72 24.07
CA GLU A 156 18.34 -7.14 24.47
C GLU A 156 19.42 -8.18 24.83
N HIS A 157 19.04 -9.45 25.01
CA HIS A 157 19.94 -10.52 25.47
C HIS A 157 20.15 -11.63 24.45
N HIS A 158 19.11 -11.98 23.69
CA HIS A 158 19.12 -13.14 22.80
C HIS A 158 18.60 -12.80 21.40
N LEU A 159 19.17 -13.52 20.43
CA LEU A 159 18.59 -13.69 19.10
C LEU A 159 17.75 -14.98 19.10
N TYR A 160 16.56 -14.90 18.51
CA TYR A 160 15.60 -15.97 18.37
C TYR A 160 15.32 -16.26 16.90
N TYR A 161 15.15 -17.54 16.59
CA TYR A 161 14.56 -18.02 15.35
C TYR A 161 13.22 -18.69 15.67
N ILE A 162 12.12 -18.12 15.18
CA ILE A 162 10.75 -18.58 15.42
C ILE A 162 10.15 -19.06 14.11
N ASN A 163 9.78 -20.33 14.05
CA ASN A 163 9.14 -20.93 12.89
C ASN A 163 8.21 -22.06 13.32
N ASN A 164 7.00 -22.11 12.74
CA ASN A 164 5.99 -23.15 13.00
C ASN A 164 5.70 -23.33 14.51
N GLY A 165 5.53 -22.22 15.21
CA GLY A 165 5.20 -22.10 16.63
C GLY A 165 6.34 -22.46 17.59
N LYS A 166 7.55 -22.69 17.07
CA LYS A 166 8.72 -23.11 17.86
C LYS A 166 9.70 -21.95 18.00
N VAL A 167 10.01 -21.60 19.25
CA VAL A 167 11.00 -20.59 19.58
C VAL A 167 12.35 -21.26 19.84
N ARG A 168 13.40 -20.86 19.12
CA ARG A 168 14.77 -21.34 19.31
C ARG A 168 15.70 -20.16 19.58
N ILE A 169 16.51 -20.26 20.63
CA ILE A 169 17.61 -19.30 20.87
C ILE A 169 18.76 -19.64 19.92
N VAL A 170 19.29 -18.64 19.21
CA VAL A 170 20.46 -18.77 18.36
C VAL A 170 21.72 -18.69 19.23
N GLN A 171 22.27 -19.85 19.56
CA GLN A 171 23.39 -19.95 20.50
C GLN A 171 24.67 -19.31 19.94
N GLY A 172 25.34 -18.51 20.76
CA GLY A 172 26.59 -17.82 20.40
C GLY A 172 26.42 -16.57 19.53
N ALA A 173 25.19 -16.11 19.31
CA ALA A 173 24.93 -14.85 18.61
C ALA A 173 25.27 -13.64 19.50
N ASP A 174 25.99 -12.67 18.93
CA ASP A 174 26.27 -11.37 19.54
C ASP A 174 25.20 -10.36 19.12
N VAL A 175 24.22 -10.17 20.00
CA VAL A 175 23.01 -9.35 19.75
C VAL A 175 23.34 -7.89 19.39
N ALA A 176 24.45 -7.35 19.90
CA ALA A 176 24.88 -5.98 19.66
C ALA A 176 25.46 -5.76 18.26
N SER A 177 26.01 -6.80 17.63
CA SER A 177 26.65 -6.72 16.31
C SER A 177 25.85 -7.38 15.17
N ILE A 178 24.57 -7.70 15.41
CA ILE A 178 23.69 -8.24 14.38
C ILE A 178 23.63 -7.30 13.17
N ARG A 179 23.93 -7.84 11.99
CA ARG A 179 23.88 -7.13 10.71
C ARG A 179 22.48 -7.22 10.10
N LYS A 180 21.59 -6.36 10.61
CA LYS A 180 20.17 -6.30 10.18
C LYS A 180 20.01 -5.96 8.69
N ASP A 181 20.93 -5.19 8.13
CA ASP A 181 20.97 -4.77 6.73
C ASP A 181 21.14 -5.95 5.74
N LEU A 182 21.75 -7.03 6.20
CA LEU A 182 22.02 -8.23 5.40
C LEU A 182 21.16 -9.45 5.79
N ALA A 183 20.22 -9.29 6.72
CA ALA A 183 19.36 -10.39 7.14
C ALA A 183 18.52 -10.92 5.95
N THR A 184 18.38 -12.24 5.88
CA THR A 184 17.56 -12.95 4.89
C THR A 184 16.56 -13.86 5.60
N GLU A 185 15.64 -14.46 4.85
CA GLU A 185 14.67 -15.43 5.40
C GLU A 185 15.37 -16.67 5.98
N ASN A 186 16.58 -17.00 5.49
CA ASN A 186 17.28 -18.24 5.81
C ASN A 186 18.47 -18.03 6.76
N TYR A 187 19.09 -16.86 6.78
CA TYR A 187 20.24 -16.58 7.64
C TYR A 187 20.37 -15.13 8.07
N ILE A 188 21.12 -14.96 9.16
CA ILE A 188 21.49 -13.68 9.75
C ILE A 188 22.92 -13.74 10.26
N SER A 189 23.62 -12.60 10.29
CA SER A 189 25.03 -12.54 10.68
C SER A 189 25.28 -11.58 11.83
N ASP A 190 26.36 -11.85 12.57
CA ASP A 190 26.95 -10.96 13.56
C ASP A 190 28.47 -10.81 13.30
N LYS A 191 29.22 -10.27 14.26
CA LYS A 191 30.70 -10.19 14.16
C LYS A 191 31.41 -11.56 14.20
N ASN A 192 30.77 -12.60 14.75
CA ASN A 192 31.32 -13.94 14.93
C ASN A 192 31.07 -14.84 13.71
N GLY A 193 30.06 -14.53 12.89
CA GLY A 193 29.79 -15.20 11.63
C GLY A 193 28.31 -15.21 11.26
N THR A 194 27.98 -16.08 10.33
CA THR A 194 26.61 -16.26 9.81
C THR A 194 25.93 -17.43 10.52
N PHE A 195 24.63 -17.31 10.77
CA PHE A 195 23.77 -18.35 11.30
C PHE A 195 22.69 -18.69 10.28
N TYR A 196 22.56 -19.96 9.93
CA TYR A 196 21.45 -20.48 9.13
C TYR A 196 20.37 -21.00 10.07
N GLN A 197 19.19 -20.40 10.01
CA GLN A 197 18.15 -20.57 11.03
C GLN A 197 18.75 -20.33 12.43
N SER A 198 18.70 -21.32 13.33
CA SER A 198 19.21 -21.21 14.69
C SER A 198 20.63 -21.77 14.88
N GLN A 199 21.36 -22.11 13.82
CA GLN A 199 22.66 -22.79 13.90
C GLN A 199 23.76 -22.01 13.19
N PRO A 200 25.01 -22.04 13.69
CA PRO A 200 26.21 -21.62 12.95
C PRO A 200 26.23 -22.15 11.51
N LEU A 201 26.36 -21.26 10.53
CA LEU A 201 26.58 -21.68 9.14
C LEU A 201 28.06 -22.03 8.94
N MET A 202 28.29 -23.28 8.55
CA MET A 202 29.61 -23.84 8.30
C MET A 202 29.75 -24.22 6.83
N TYR A 203 30.94 -24.00 6.25
CA TYR A 203 31.28 -24.48 4.91
C TYR A 203 32.67 -25.12 4.95
N LYS A 204 32.75 -26.40 4.59
CA LYS A 204 33.99 -27.20 4.63
C LYS A 204 34.77 -27.08 5.95
N GLY A 205 34.04 -27.04 7.07
CA GLY A 205 34.61 -26.95 8.42
C GLY A 205 34.95 -25.53 8.90
N GLU A 206 34.80 -24.51 8.05
CA GLU A 206 35.02 -23.10 8.42
C GLU A 206 33.71 -22.36 8.69
N ARG A 207 33.76 -21.41 9.62
CA ARG A 207 32.67 -20.44 9.85
C ARG A 207 32.50 -19.56 8.61
N VAL A 208 31.26 -19.41 8.17
CA VAL A 208 30.93 -18.56 7.02
C VAL A 208 30.71 -17.11 7.45
N GLN A 209 31.31 -16.17 6.72
CA GLN A 209 31.09 -14.74 6.86
C GLN A 209 30.30 -14.21 5.68
N GLN A 210 29.22 -13.51 5.95
CA GLN A 210 28.45 -12.83 4.92
C GLN A 210 29.22 -11.60 4.39
N ILE A 211 29.16 -11.34 3.08
CA ILE A 211 29.68 -10.13 2.44
C ILE A 211 28.53 -9.24 1.96
N THR A 212 27.57 -9.85 1.25
CA THR A 212 26.31 -9.24 0.81
C THR A 212 25.15 -10.17 1.17
N LYS A 213 23.91 -9.86 0.78
CA LYS A 213 22.79 -10.77 1.03
C LYS A 213 23.02 -12.16 0.42
N ASN A 214 23.57 -12.26 -0.79
CA ASN A 214 23.77 -13.54 -1.47
C ASN A 214 25.25 -13.98 -1.56
N ILE A 215 26.22 -13.10 -1.29
CA ILE A 215 27.65 -13.44 -1.32
C ILE A 215 28.17 -13.66 0.09
N LEU A 216 28.80 -14.81 0.30
CA LEU A 216 29.45 -15.17 1.55
C LEU A 216 30.89 -15.60 1.28
N LYS A 217 31.67 -15.79 2.34
CA LYS A 217 33.04 -16.29 2.24
C LYS A 217 33.47 -17.09 3.45
N THR A 218 34.49 -17.90 3.24
CA THR A 218 35.37 -18.42 4.29
C THR A 218 36.76 -17.77 4.13
N SER A 219 37.79 -18.32 4.77
CA SER A 219 39.16 -17.88 4.51
C SER A 219 39.69 -18.34 3.14
N GLN A 220 39.09 -19.41 2.57
CA GLN A 220 39.55 -20.07 1.34
C GLN A 220 38.56 -20.03 0.17
N HIS A 221 37.26 -19.80 0.44
CA HIS A 221 36.21 -19.89 -0.58
C HIS A 221 35.34 -18.63 -0.60
N VAL A 222 34.90 -18.23 -1.80
CA VAL A 222 33.79 -17.27 -1.98
C VAL A 222 32.57 -18.07 -2.43
N LEU A 223 31.43 -17.77 -1.82
CA LEU A 223 30.21 -18.54 -1.96
C LEU A 223 29.07 -17.63 -2.44
N TYR A 224 28.21 -18.18 -3.30
CA TYR A 224 26.91 -17.61 -3.64
C TYR A 224 25.83 -18.47 -3.00
N TYR A 225 24.88 -17.85 -2.31
CA TYR A 225 23.70 -18.55 -1.80
C TYR A 225 22.52 -18.38 -2.76
N ASP A 226 22.06 -19.50 -3.31
CA ASP A 226 20.78 -19.63 -4.01
C ASP A 226 19.81 -20.48 -3.17
N LYS A 227 19.47 -21.69 -3.61
CA LYS A 227 18.83 -22.72 -2.77
C LYS A 227 19.83 -23.43 -1.86
N GLU A 228 21.09 -23.41 -2.26
CA GLU A 228 22.23 -24.00 -1.57
C GLU A 228 23.47 -23.13 -1.75
N LEU A 229 24.54 -23.43 -1.01
CA LEU A 229 25.82 -22.74 -1.14
C LEU A 229 26.56 -23.24 -2.38
N ILE A 230 26.79 -22.34 -3.33
CA ILE A 230 27.53 -22.58 -4.56
C ILE A 230 28.92 -21.94 -4.43
N GLU A 231 29.97 -22.70 -4.68
CA GLU A 231 31.34 -22.17 -4.69
C GLU A 231 31.57 -21.35 -5.97
N LEU A 232 32.07 -20.12 -5.80
CA LEU A 232 32.44 -19.22 -6.90
C LEU A 232 33.88 -19.50 -7.38
N PRO A 233 34.24 -19.07 -8.61
CA PRO A 233 35.60 -19.25 -9.14
C PRO A 233 36.70 -18.76 -8.19
N ASN A 234 37.87 -19.41 -8.19
CA ASN A 234 38.93 -19.19 -7.20
C ASN A 234 39.85 -17.97 -7.44
N TYR A 235 39.49 -17.07 -8.35
CA TYR A 235 40.35 -15.91 -8.70
C TYR A 235 40.15 -14.68 -7.80
N PHE A 236 39.27 -14.73 -6.80
CA PHE A 236 39.07 -13.63 -5.85
C PHE A 236 40.22 -13.57 -4.86
N HIS A 237 40.72 -12.36 -4.60
CA HIS A 237 41.63 -12.12 -3.49
C HIS A 237 40.83 -11.91 -2.18
N ILE A 238 40.46 -13.03 -1.55
CA ILE A 238 39.59 -13.13 -0.36
C ILE A 238 40.00 -12.21 0.81
N PRO A 239 41.29 -12.04 1.15
CA PRO A 239 41.68 -11.18 2.27
C PRO A 239 41.27 -9.71 2.12
N THR A 240 41.22 -9.21 0.87
CA THR A 240 40.84 -7.82 0.58
C THR A 240 39.44 -7.69 -0.02
N LEU A 241 38.75 -8.80 -0.24
CA LEU A 241 37.44 -8.83 -0.88
C LEU A 241 36.40 -8.16 0.03
N LYS A 242 35.70 -7.17 -0.51
CA LYS A 242 34.61 -6.46 0.16
C LYS A 242 33.51 -6.09 -0.82
N ALA A 243 32.30 -5.91 -0.29
CA ALA A 243 31.19 -5.36 -1.04
C ALA A 243 31.41 -3.87 -1.35
N LEU A 244 31.09 -3.46 -2.57
CA LEU A 244 30.80 -2.08 -2.91
C LEU A 244 29.29 -1.82 -2.80
N ASN A 245 28.47 -2.78 -3.23
CA ASN A 245 27.03 -2.86 -2.97
C ASN A 245 26.59 -4.34 -3.06
N GLU A 246 25.29 -4.63 -3.18
CA GLU A 246 24.77 -6.02 -3.26
C GLU A 246 25.28 -6.82 -4.48
N SER A 247 25.65 -6.16 -5.57
CA SER A 247 26.05 -6.80 -6.84
C SER A 247 27.51 -6.55 -7.24
N TYR A 248 28.12 -5.46 -6.78
CA TYR A 248 29.51 -5.13 -7.06
C TYR A 248 30.41 -5.44 -5.87
N LEU A 249 31.49 -6.16 -6.15
CA LEU A 249 32.55 -6.47 -5.19
C LEU A 249 33.86 -5.85 -5.67
N ILE A 250 34.79 -5.64 -4.75
CA ILE A 250 36.14 -5.20 -5.07
C ILE A 250 37.15 -5.96 -4.23
N ASP A 251 38.28 -6.30 -4.83
CA ASP A 251 39.49 -6.69 -4.12
C ASP A 251 40.68 -5.85 -4.61
N GLN A 252 41.91 -6.22 -4.20
CA GLN A 252 43.10 -5.47 -4.61
C GLN A 252 43.41 -5.51 -6.11
N ASN A 253 42.80 -6.45 -6.86
CA ASN A 253 43.13 -6.73 -8.26
C ASN A 253 42.01 -6.27 -9.22
N HIS A 254 40.74 -6.52 -8.88
CA HIS A 254 39.61 -6.30 -9.78
C HIS A 254 38.35 -5.77 -9.07
N VAL A 255 37.46 -5.18 -9.89
CA VAL A 255 36.03 -5.03 -9.56
C VAL A 255 35.27 -6.20 -10.18
N TYR A 256 34.30 -6.73 -9.46
CA TYR A 256 33.46 -7.83 -9.90
C TYR A 256 32.00 -7.40 -9.96
N TYR A 257 31.24 -7.94 -10.91
CA TYR A 257 29.78 -7.85 -10.95
C TYR A 257 29.16 -9.23 -10.88
N ILE A 258 28.41 -9.48 -9.82
CA ILE A 258 27.58 -10.67 -9.64
C ILE A 258 26.14 -10.18 -9.50
N ASP A 259 25.29 -10.59 -10.43
CA ASP A 259 23.89 -10.18 -10.43
C ASP A 259 23.19 -10.76 -9.19
N TYR A 260 22.62 -9.87 -8.38
CA TYR A 260 21.90 -10.24 -7.16
C TYR A 260 20.61 -11.00 -7.46
N TYR A 261 19.95 -10.72 -8.59
CA TYR A 261 18.64 -11.27 -8.95
C TYR A 261 18.72 -12.50 -9.88
N SER A 262 19.82 -12.65 -10.63
CA SER A 262 19.95 -13.72 -11.63
C SER A 262 21.38 -14.26 -11.71
N TYR A 263 21.67 -15.21 -10.82
CA TYR A 263 22.94 -15.94 -10.88
C TYR A 263 22.89 -17.08 -11.91
N LYS A 264 23.83 -17.06 -12.86
CA LYS A 264 24.13 -18.18 -13.75
C LYS A 264 25.63 -18.44 -13.69
N THR A 265 26.00 -19.65 -13.29
CA THR A 265 27.39 -20.12 -13.04
C THR A 265 28.20 -20.31 -14.31
N GLU A 266 27.57 -20.72 -15.41
CA GLU A 266 28.30 -21.29 -16.55
C GLU A 266 29.03 -20.23 -17.39
N GLY A 267 30.37 -20.28 -17.35
CA GLY A 267 31.26 -19.54 -18.26
C GLY A 267 31.37 -18.03 -18.02
N LYS A 268 30.73 -17.48 -16.97
CA LYS A 268 30.74 -16.05 -16.71
C LYS A 268 31.99 -15.62 -15.93
N ASP A 269 32.83 -14.80 -16.55
CA ASP A 269 33.84 -14.02 -15.85
C ASP A 269 33.17 -12.83 -15.16
N PHE A 270 33.28 -12.74 -13.83
CA PHE A 270 32.66 -11.66 -13.06
C PHE A 270 33.49 -10.37 -13.10
N ARG A 271 34.75 -10.42 -13.56
CA ARG A 271 35.65 -9.26 -13.56
C ARG A 271 35.17 -8.21 -14.56
N LEU A 272 35.12 -6.96 -14.11
CA LEU A 272 34.94 -5.82 -15.00
C LEU A 272 36.24 -5.50 -15.73
N PRO A 273 36.17 -4.97 -16.97
CA PRO A 273 37.35 -4.54 -17.74
C PRO A 273 37.86 -3.18 -17.24
N ILE A 274 38.17 -3.08 -15.95
CA ILE A 274 38.72 -1.89 -15.30
C ILE A 274 40.19 -2.16 -14.94
N ALA A 275 41.07 -1.26 -15.36
CA ALA A 275 42.50 -1.39 -15.06
C ALA A 275 42.76 -1.22 -13.55
N THR A 276 43.65 -2.03 -12.96
CA THR A 276 43.99 -2.01 -11.53
C THR A 276 44.40 -0.61 -11.03
N LYS A 277 45.06 0.19 -11.88
CA LYS A 277 45.45 1.59 -11.57
C LYS A 277 44.26 2.55 -11.35
N ASN A 278 43.07 2.17 -11.77
CA ASN A 278 41.85 2.97 -11.63
C ASN A 278 40.97 2.51 -10.44
N LEU A 279 41.34 1.44 -9.71
CA LEU A 279 40.55 0.94 -8.58
C LEU A 279 40.34 1.98 -7.48
N ASN A 280 41.28 2.92 -7.31
CA ASN A 280 41.17 4.03 -6.36
C ASN A 280 40.21 5.15 -6.80
N LYS A 281 39.69 5.11 -8.03
CA LYS A 281 38.72 6.08 -8.58
C LYS A 281 37.30 5.53 -8.63
N ILE A 282 37.10 4.30 -8.17
CA ILE A 282 35.80 3.63 -8.25
C ILE A 282 34.75 4.40 -7.46
N ARG A 283 33.68 4.76 -8.15
CA ARG A 283 32.43 5.22 -7.55
C ARG A 283 31.35 4.21 -7.91
N VAL A 284 30.67 3.69 -6.90
CA VAL A 284 29.58 2.73 -7.04
C VAL A 284 28.24 3.45 -6.83
N PHE A 285 27.24 3.03 -7.59
CA PHE A 285 25.85 3.45 -7.48
C PHE A 285 24.96 2.20 -7.36
N ASN A 286 23.64 2.31 -7.50
CA ASN A 286 22.77 1.13 -7.35
C ASN A 286 23.02 0.11 -8.47
N ASN A 287 22.92 0.55 -9.73
CA ASN A 287 23.07 -0.34 -10.89
C ASN A 287 24.36 -0.08 -11.68
N PHE A 288 25.08 0.98 -11.34
CA PHE A 288 26.23 1.44 -12.09
C PHE A 288 27.50 1.50 -11.25
N VAL A 289 28.64 1.39 -11.93
CA VAL A 289 29.96 1.67 -11.36
C VAL A 289 30.76 2.50 -12.37
N THR A 290 31.60 3.41 -11.90
CA THR A 290 32.49 4.16 -12.78
C THR A 290 33.90 4.20 -12.21
N ASP A 291 34.87 4.16 -13.10
CA ASP A 291 36.30 4.34 -12.81
C ASP A 291 36.76 5.80 -13.04
N GLY A 292 35.81 6.71 -13.28
CA GLY A 292 36.02 8.10 -13.63
C GLY A 292 36.28 8.35 -15.12
N THR A 293 36.44 7.30 -15.93
CA THR A 293 36.64 7.40 -17.39
C THR A 293 35.51 6.75 -18.17
N MET A 294 34.95 5.66 -17.66
CA MET A 294 33.82 4.95 -18.23
C MET A 294 32.78 4.68 -17.14
N VAL A 295 31.50 4.73 -17.52
CA VAL A 295 30.41 4.24 -16.69
C VAL A 295 30.09 2.83 -17.16
N TYR A 296 29.89 1.91 -16.23
CA TYR A 296 29.45 0.55 -16.48
C TYR A 296 28.09 0.33 -15.85
N ARG A 297 27.23 -0.38 -16.57
CA ARG A 297 26.05 -1.03 -15.99
C ARG A 297 26.30 -2.52 -16.10
N ASP A 298 26.20 -3.22 -14.99
CA ASP A 298 26.57 -4.62 -14.88
C ASP A 298 28.06 -4.78 -15.27
N SER A 299 28.37 -5.55 -16.31
CA SER A 299 29.69 -5.61 -16.95
C SER A 299 29.79 -4.81 -18.26
N THR A 300 28.74 -4.06 -18.64
CA THR A 300 28.62 -3.39 -19.94
C THR A 300 29.01 -1.91 -19.87
N PRO A 301 29.94 -1.43 -20.73
CA PRO A 301 30.29 -0.01 -20.79
C PRO A 301 29.15 0.83 -21.38
N LYS A 302 28.99 2.05 -20.86
CA LYS A 302 27.93 3.02 -21.21
C LYS A 302 28.55 4.35 -21.65
N PRO A 303 29.03 4.44 -22.90
CA PRO A 303 29.81 5.59 -23.39
C PRO A 303 28.97 6.86 -23.56
N GLN A 304 27.64 6.79 -23.50
CA GLN A 304 26.77 7.96 -23.60
C GLN A 304 26.85 8.87 -22.37
N TYR A 305 27.30 8.34 -21.23
CA TYR A 305 27.41 9.08 -19.99
C TYR A 305 28.77 9.75 -19.87
N ASP A 306 28.77 10.96 -19.30
CA ASP A 306 30.00 11.58 -18.82
C ASP A 306 30.41 11.01 -17.47
N ALA A 307 31.40 10.10 -17.46
CA ALA A 307 31.84 9.39 -16.25
C ALA A 307 32.31 10.31 -15.11
N ALA A 308 32.88 11.47 -15.43
CA ALA A 308 33.37 12.41 -14.43
C ALA A 308 32.22 13.04 -13.62
N THR A 309 31.11 13.36 -14.29
CA THR A 309 29.94 14.03 -13.68
C THR A 309 28.75 13.12 -13.44
N PHE A 310 28.87 11.83 -13.80
CA PHE A 310 27.81 10.85 -13.63
C PHE A 310 27.37 10.71 -12.17
N ALA A 311 26.06 10.65 -11.99
CA ALA A 311 25.40 10.36 -10.72
C ALA A 311 24.01 9.76 -10.96
N GLU A 312 23.51 9.03 -9.96
CA GLU A 312 22.11 8.60 -9.89
C GLU A 312 21.26 9.61 -9.10
N LEU A 313 19.98 9.73 -9.44
CA LEU A 313 19.05 10.47 -8.59
C LEU A 313 18.76 9.63 -7.36
N GLN A 314 18.87 10.25 -6.18
CA GLN A 314 18.55 9.59 -4.92
C GLN A 314 17.08 9.13 -4.94
N ASP A 315 16.85 7.91 -4.44
CA ASP A 315 15.53 7.26 -4.39
C ASP A 315 14.83 7.09 -5.75
N ALA A 316 15.57 7.20 -6.85
CA ALA A 316 15.07 7.07 -8.22
C ALA A 316 16.07 6.31 -9.10
N TYR A 317 16.27 5.02 -8.81
CA TYR A 317 17.28 4.16 -9.46
C TYR A 317 17.13 4.03 -10.98
N TYR A 318 15.96 4.37 -11.54
CA TYR A 318 15.74 4.44 -12.97
C TYR A 318 16.33 5.69 -13.62
N TYR A 319 16.66 6.73 -12.85
CA TYR A 319 17.11 8.02 -13.36
C TYR A 319 18.57 8.30 -13.02
N GLN A 320 19.31 8.67 -14.04
CA GLN A 320 20.71 9.06 -13.98
C GLN A 320 20.85 10.48 -14.50
N TYR A 321 21.94 11.15 -14.14
CA TYR A 321 22.27 12.44 -14.73
C TYR A 321 23.76 12.61 -14.82
N ASP A 322 24.15 13.46 -15.75
CA ASP A 322 25.50 13.96 -15.91
C ASP A 322 25.42 15.42 -16.39
N LYS A 323 26.56 16.03 -16.68
CA LYS A 323 26.60 17.42 -17.17
C LYS A 323 25.78 17.67 -18.44
N ASN A 324 25.52 16.63 -19.24
CA ASN A 324 24.85 16.73 -20.53
C ASN A 324 23.33 16.57 -20.43
N GLY A 325 22.80 15.99 -19.36
CA GLY A 325 21.36 15.88 -19.16
C GLY A 325 20.93 14.90 -18.08
N VAL A 326 19.62 14.66 -18.03
CA VAL A 326 18.98 13.65 -17.18
C VAL A 326 18.51 12.52 -18.08
N TYR A 327 18.63 11.29 -17.62
CA TYR A 327 18.33 10.08 -18.35
C TYR A 327 17.44 9.18 -17.53
N ASN A 328 16.55 8.46 -18.19
CA ASN A 328 15.91 7.25 -17.67
C ASN A 328 16.56 6.06 -18.36
N TRP A 329 17.44 5.34 -17.66
CA TRP A 329 18.37 4.40 -18.28
C TRP A 329 19.06 5.05 -19.50
N ASP A 330 19.01 4.39 -20.66
CA ASP A 330 19.65 4.87 -21.87
C ASP A 330 18.87 6.03 -22.57
N LYS A 331 17.67 6.42 -22.09
CA LYS A 331 16.84 7.48 -22.70
C LYS A 331 17.09 8.84 -22.05
N LYS A 332 17.63 9.80 -22.80
CA LYS A 332 17.74 11.19 -22.37
C LYS A 332 16.37 11.87 -22.32
N LEU A 333 16.04 12.53 -21.19
CA LEU A 333 14.78 13.24 -21.01
C LEU A 333 14.73 14.54 -21.81
N SER A 334 13.55 14.89 -22.32
CA SER A 334 13.28 15.99 -23.26
C SER A 334 13.18 17.39 -22.61
N PHE A 335 13.98 17.65 -21.57
CA PHE A 335 14.08 19.00 -21.01
C PHE A 335 14.83 19.95 -21.94
N PHE A 336 14.53 21.24 -21.81
CA PHE A 336 15.38 22.31 -22.33
C PHE A 336 16.52 22.58 -21.35
N TYR A 337 17.65 21.88 -21.54
CA TYR A 337 18.84 22.02 -20.69
C TYR A 337 19.56 23.35 -20.96
N THR A 338 19.60 24.21 -19.96
CA THR A 338 20.31 25.51 -20.02
C THR A 338 21.53 25.57 -19.11
N GLU A 339 21.61 24.65 -18.15
CA GLU A 339 22.68 24.47 -17.17
C GLU A 339 22.87 22.98 -16.89
N ALA A 340 24.08 22.58 -16.46
CA ALA A 340 24.34 21.21 -16.03
C ALA A 340 23.35 20.80 -14.90
N PRO A 341 22.66 19.66 -15.04
CA PRO A 341 21.81 19.13 -13.97
C PRO A 341 22.63 18.79 -12.73
N ILE A 342 22.18 19.25 -11.56
CA ILE A 342 22.79 19.00 -10.26
C ILE A 342 21.65 18.74 -9.27
N TYR A 343 21.58 17.51 -8.77
CA TYR A 343 20.56 17.13 -7.80
C TYR A 343 20.66 17.99 -6.53
N GLY A 344 19.52 18.48 -6.05
CA GLY A 344 19.46 19.39 -4.90
C GLY A 344 19.67 20.88 -5.22
N LYS A 345 20.11 21.22 -6.44
CA LYS A 345 20.29 22.62 -6.89
C LYS A 345 19.25 23.02 -7.93
N ASN A 346 19.33 22.43 -9.12
CA ASN A 346 18.44 22.70 -10.25
C ASN A 346 17.73 21.43 -10.77
N LEU A 347 17.99 20.28 -10.13
CA LEU A 347 17.36 19.00 -10.41
C LEU A 347 16.80 18.40 -9.11
N PHE A 348 15.55 17.93 -9.15
CA PHE A 348 14.86 17.34 -8.00
C PHE A 348 13.93 16.23 -8.49
N LYS A 349 13.61 15.31 -7.59
CA LYS A 349 12.54 14.33 -7.76
C LYS A 349 11.35 14.81 -6.92
N ASP A 350 10.14 14.76 -7.47
CA ASP A 350 8.93 14.96 -6.68
C ASP A 350 8.56 13.69 -5.89
N LYS A 351 7.50 13.75 -5.09
CA LYS A 351 7.03 12.60 -4.30
C LYS A 351 6.41 11.47 -5.12
N ALA A 352 5.95 11.74 -6.35
CA ALA A 352 5.27 10.77 -7.20
C ALA A 352 6.18 10.20 -8.30
N GLY A 353 7.46 10.56 -8.33
CA GLY A 353 8.43 10.08 -9.33
C GLY A 353 8.62 10.98 -10.54
N GLY A 354 7.95 12.14 -10.60
CA GLY A 354 8.21 13.19 -11.57
C GLY A 354 9.60 13.81 -11.37
N ILE A 355 10.25 14.16 -12.48
CA ILE A 355 11.58 14.78 -12.46
C ILE A 355 11.44 16.28 -12.71
N LEU A 356 11.88 17.10 -11.77
CA LEU A 356 11.86 18.55 -11.86
C LEU A 356 13.27 19.05 -12.24
N TYR A 357 13.38 19.71 -13.37
CA TYR A 357 14.57 20.44 -13.79
C TYR A 357 14.25 21.93 -13.95
N LYS A 358 14.85 22.78 -13.12
CA LYS A 358 14.56 24.22 -13.01
C LYS A 358 13.05 24.48 -12.84
N ASN A 359 12.39 24.93 -13.90
CA ASN A 359 10.95 25.24 -13.96
C ASN A 359 10.19 24.32 -14.94
N GLN A 360 10.71 23.12 -15.17
CA GLN A 360 10.15 22.10 -16.06
C GLN A 360 9.99 20.81 -15.27
N ILE A 361 8.83 20.16 -15.32
CA ILE A 361 8.62 18.87 -14.67
C ILE A 361 8.19 17.81 -15.68
N TYR A 362 8.90 16.69 -15.69
CA TYR A 362 8.67 15.55 -16.58
C TYR A 362 7.79 14.51 -15.90
N ASN A 363 6.71 14.12 -16.58
CA ASN A 363 5.84 13.03 -16.19
C ASN A 363 6.33 11.72 -16.84
N SER A 364 6.71 10.74 -16.03
CA SER A 364 7.20 9.46 -16.51
C SER A 364 6.12 8.58 -17.15
N SER A 365 4.86 8.75 -16.77
CA SER A 365 3.75 7.94 -17.27
C SER A 365 3.26 8.40 -18.64
N THR A 366 3.25 9.72 -18.88
CA THR A 366 2.78 10.30 -20.15
C THR A 366 3.91 10.77 -21.05
N GLU A 367 5.15 10.77 -20.56
CA GLU A 367 6.33 11.36 -21.18
C GLU A 367 6.22 12.87 -21.48
N GLU A 368 5.22 13.54 -20.88
CA GLU A 368 5.01 14.97 -21.05
C GLU A 368 5.95 15.79 -20.17
N VAL A 369 6.35 16.96 -20.67
CA VAL A 369 7.07 17.97 -19.89
C VAL A 369 6.16 19.17 -19.68
N PHE A 370 5.78 19.43 -18.43
CA PHE A 370 5.09 20.65 -18.07
C PHE A 370 6.12 21.77 -17.95
N MET A 371 6.06 22.70 -18.90
CA MET A 371 6.97 23.83 -19.02
C MET A 371 6.50 25.02 -18.17
N ASN A 372 7.43 25.92 -17.85
CA ASN A 372 7.17 27.26 -17.30
C ASN A 372 6.44 27.26 -15.95
N LEU A 373 6.83 26.38 -15.03
CA LEU A 373 6.31 26.43 -13.65
C LEU A 373 6.71 27.77 -13.02
N THR A 374 5.77 28.37 -12.30
CA THR A 374 6.01 29.55 -11.46
C THR A 374 6.92 29.17 -10.29
N SER A 375 7.61 30.14 -9.71
CA SER A 375 8.46 29.90 -8.53
C SER A 375 7.69 29.28 -7.37
N LYS A 376 6.40 29.62 -7.22
CA LYS A 376 5.51 29.03 -6.21
C LYS A 376 5.24 27.55 -6.50
N GLU A 377 4.92 27.19 -7.73
CA GLU A 377 4.70 25.78 -8.12
C GLU A 377 5.97 24.95 -7.95
N VAL A 378 7.12 25.46 -8.38
CA VAL A 378 8.43 24.81 -8.17
C VAL A 378 8.66 24.53 -6.68
N GLN A 379 8.36 25.50 -5.81
CA GLN A 379 8.52 25.33 -4.37
C GLN A 379 7.53 24.29 -3.80
N LEU A 380 6.26 24.29 -4.24
CA LEU A 380 5.28 23.30 -3.81
C LEU A 380 5.66 21.88 -4.24
N VAL A 381 6.25 21.72 -5.43
CA VAL A 381 6.78 20.43 -5.91
C VAL A 381 7.93 19.96 -5.03
N LYS A 382 8.91 20.83 -4.73
CA LYS A 382 10.05 20.51 -3.86
C LYS A 382 9.64 20.13 -2.44
N GLU A 383 8.62 20.80 -1.90
CA GLU A 383 8.04 20.48 -0.58
C GLU A 383 7.17 19.20 -0.63
N GLY A 384 6.93 18.66 -1.82
CA GLY A 384 6.05 17.52 -2.06
C GLY A 384 4.62 17.78 -1.60
N LYS A 385 4.16 19.03 -1.73
CA LYS A 385 2.75 19.44 -1.59
C LYS A 385 2.01 19.31 -2.92
N VAL A 386 2.77 19.33 -4.02
CA VAL A 386 2.31 19.14 -5.40
C VAL A 386 3.22 18.10 -6.07
N THR A 387 2.66 17.32 -6.98
CA THR A 387 3.35 16.34 -7.80
C THR A 387 3.07 16.57 -9.29
N VAL A 388 3.78 15.88 -10.16
CA VAL A 388 3.62 15.96 -11.60
C VAL A 388 2.21 15.60 -12.07
N TYR A 389 1.52 14.71 -11.35
CA TYR A 389 0.15 14.29 -11.66
C TYR A 389 -0.91 15.36 -11.33
N ASP A 390 -0.53 16.41 -10.60
CA ASP A 390 -1.39 17.55 -10.30
C ASP A 390 -1.45 18.58 -11.43
N PHE A 391 -0.55 18.48 -12.40
CA PHE A 391 -0.60 19.30 -13.59
C PHE A 391 -1.41 18.60 -14.67
N VAL A 392 -2.32 19.34 -15.29
CA VAL A 392 -3.14 18.88 -16.41
C VAL A 392 -3.30 20.00 -17.43
N HIS A 393 -3.44 19.66 -18.70
CA HIS A 393 -3.81 20.63 -19.74
C HIS A 393 -5.31 20.58 -19.99
N ILE A 394 -6.04 21.63 -19.63
CA ILE A 394 -7.46 21.78 -20.01
C ILE A 394 -7.52 22.85 -21.10
N LYS A 395 -8.03 22.49 -22.28
CA LYS A 395 -8.09 23.39 -23.45
C LYS A 395 -6.74 24.09 -23.73
N ARG A 396 -5.64 23.32 -23.69
CA ARG A 396 -4.24 23.77 -23.87
C ARG A 396 -3.71 24.73 -22.80
N LYS A 397 -4.44 24.94 -21.70
CA LYS A 397 -3.95 25.71 -20.56
C LYS A 397 -3.54 24.75 -19.45
N ARG A 398 -2.31 24.89 -18.96
CA ARG A 398 -1.84 24.17 -17.78
C ARG A 398 -2.63 24.63 -16.55
N ILE A 399 -3.19 23.68 -15.83
CA ILE A 399 -3.92 23.90 -14.58
C ILE A 399 -3.27 23.02 -13.50
N LEU A 400 -3.28 23.53 -12.27
CA LEU A 400 -2.87 22.81 -11.08
C LEU A 400 -4.11 22.34 -10.32
N LYS A 401 -4.26 21.03 -10.14
CA LYS A 401 -5.26 20.40 -9.27
C LYS A 401 -4.91 20.72 -7.80
N GLN A 402 -5.88 21.23 -7.03
CA GLN A 402 -5.67 21.72 -5.66
C GLN A 402 -6.10 20.72 -4.58
N LYS A 403 -7.08 19.86 -4.89
CA LYS A 403 -7.56 18.81 -4.01
C LYS A 403 -8.19 17.70 -4.84
N TYR A 404 -7.89 16.46 -4.51
CA TYR A 404 -8.50 15.28 -5.15
C TYR A 404 -9.59 14.70 -4.28
N PHE A 405 -10.62 14.20 -4.94
CA PHE A 405 -11.72 13.45 -4.33
C PHE A 405 -11.81 12.05 -4.93
N ASP A 406 -11.55 11.96 -6.24
CA ASP A 406 -11.43 10.73 -7.03
C ASP A 406 -10.54 10.97 -8.26
N SER A 407 -10.28 9.94 -9.10
CA SER A 407 -9.35 10.07 -10.26
C SER A 407 -9.69 11.26 -11.15
N GLU A 408 -10.95 11.35 -11.57
CA GLU A 408 -11.46 12.43 -12.43
C GLU A 408 -12.20 13.52 -11.65
N LEU A 409 -12.42 13.36 -10.33
CA LEU A 409 -13.16 14.32 -9.50
C LEU A 409 -12.18 15.11 -8.60
N TYR A 410 -11.99 16.40 -8.90
CA TYR A 410 -11.03 17.24 -8.20
C TYR A 410 -11.47 18.70 -8.09
N LYS A 411 -10.85 19.44 -7.17
CA LYS A 411 -10.98 20.89 -7.05
C LYS A 411 -9.80 21.59 -7.71
N ALA A 412 -10.07 22.59 -8.53
CA ALA A 412 -9.08 23.53 -9.03
C ALA A 412 -9.73 24.91 -9.19
N ASN A 413 -8.98 25.99 -8.96
CA ASN A 413 -9.46 27.36 -9.16
C ASN A 413 -10.84 27.65 -8.52
N ASN A 414 -11.08 27.10 -7.32
CA ASN A 414 -12.35 27.19 -6.59
C ASN A 414 -13.59 26.61 -7.30
N LEU A 415 -13.39 25.67 -8.22
CA LEU A 415 -14.44 24.89 -8.88
C LEU A 415 -14.21 23.40 -8.66
N ILE A 416 -15.29 22.62 -8.69
CA ILE A 416 -15.22 21.15 -8.78
C ILE A 416 -15.22 20.76 -10.25
N TYR A 417 -14.33 19.87 -10.64
CA TYR A 417 -14.21 19.32 -11.99
C TYR A 417 -14.52 17.83 -11.96
N VAL A 418 -15.14 17.37 -13.05
CA VAL A 418 -15.18 15.95 -13.43
C VAL A 418 -14.51 15.85 -14.79
N GLY A 419 -13.36 15.17 -14.84
CA GLY A 419 -12.46 15.19 -15.99
C GLY A 419 -12.01 16.61 -16.32
N GLU A 420 -12.25 17.04 -17.55
CA GLU A 420 -11.98 18.41 -17.99
C GLU A 420 -13.16 19.39 -17.76
N THR A 421 -14.28 18.91 -17.21
CA THR A 421 -15.54 19.65 -17.16
C THR A 421 -15.83 20.25 -15.77
N PRO A 422 -15.91 21.59 -15.63
CA PRO A 422 -16.29 22.22 -14.37
C PRO A 422 -17.79 22.03 -14.05
N GLN A 423 -18.07 21.63 -12.80
CA GLN A 423 -19.42 21.33 -12.30
C GLN A 423 -20.10 22.59 -11.76
N LYS A 424 -21.26 22.93 -12.33
CA LYS A 424 -22.04 24.11 -11.94
C LYS A 424 -22.94 23.81 -10.73
N GLY A 425 -23.10 24.79 -9.84
CA GLY A 425 -24.01 24.70 -8.69
C GLY A 425 -23.49 23.82 -7.54
N VAL A 426 -22.21 23.43 -7.56
CA VAL A 426 -21.53 22.72 -6.47
C VAL A 426 -20.75 23.74 -5.64
N ASP A 427 -20.95 23.74 -4.33
CA ASP A 427 -20.18 24.60 -3.42
C ASP A 427 -18.80 23.98 -3.14
N ALA A 428 -17.81 24.38 -3.94
CA ALA A 428 -16.45 23.84 -3.84
C ALA A 428 -15.75 24.12 -2.50
N ALA A 429 -16.26 25.04 -1.67
CA ALA A 429 -15.69 25.36 -0.36
C ALA A 429 -16.05 24.29 0.67
N THR A 430 -17.27 23.74 0.61
CA THR A 430 -17.79 22.76 1.57
C THR A 430 -17.89 21.34 1.01
N PHE A 431 -17.54 21.14 -0.28
CA PHE A 431 -17.56 19.83 -0.93
C PHE A 431 -16.60 18.81 -0.29
N GLN A 432 -17.13 17.65 0.07
CA GLN A 432 -16.41 16.57 0.76
C GLN A 432 -16.97 15.19 0.43
N LYS A 433 -16.11 14.16 0.51
CA LYS A 433 -16.48 12.74 0.41
C LYS A 433 -17.12 12.31 1.73
N ILE A 434 -18.27 11.64 1.67
CA ILE A 434 -18.84 10.94 2.82
C ILE A 434 -18.33 9.51 2.82
N TRP A 435 -18.58 8.80 1.71
CA TRP A 435 -18.23 7.39 1.57
C TRP A 435 -18.36 6.91 0.12
N HIS A 436 -17.37 6.18 -0.38
CA HIS A 436 -17.33 5.64 -1.74
C HIS A 436 -17.79 6.69 -2.77
N ASN A 437 -18.90 6.44 -3.48
CA ASN A 437 -19.43 7.32 -4.52
C ASN A 437 -20.38 8.38 -3.98
N ILE A 438 -20.43 8.61 -2.66
CA ILE A 438 -21.32 9.59 -2.03
C ILE A 438 -20.51 10.78 -1.50
N TYR A 439 -20.88 11.95 -1.98
CA TYR A 439 -20.29 13.24 -1.63
C TYR A 439 -21.38 14.17 -1.09
N LYS A 440 -20.99 15.22 -0.38
CA LYS A 440 -21.88 16.33 -0.05
C LYS A 440 -21.17 17.66 -0.07
N ASP A 441 -21.93 18.71 -0.30
CA ASP A 441 -21.58 20.06 0.12
C ASP A 441 -22.57 20.52 1.20
N LYS A 442 -22.55 21.80 1.57
CA LYS A 442 -23.48 22.36 2.56
C LYS A 442 -24.96 22.34 2.14
N ASN A 443 -25.25 22.16 0.85
CA ASN A 443 -26.58 22.27 0.28
C ASN A 443 -27.17 20.92 -0.12
N LYS A 444 -26.36 20.01 -0.68
CA LYS A 444 -26.82 18.78 -1.35
C LYS A 444 -25.88 17.59 -1.16
N GLY A 445 -26.44 16.41 -1.33
CA GLY A 445 -25.70 15.16 -1.51
C GLY A 445 -25.50 14.88 -3.00
N TYR A 446 -24.47 14.13 -3.35
CA TYR A 446 -24.14 13.77 -4.73
C TYR A 446 -23.74 12.29 -4.80
N TYR A 447 -24.17 11.62 -5.86
CA TYR A 447 -23.64 10.35 -6.32
C TYR A 447 -22.61 10.61 -7.42
N TYR A 448 -21.40 10.12 -7.24
CA TYR A 448 -20.38 10.11 -8.28
C TYR A 448 -20.49 8.81 -9.07
N ASP A 449 -21.06 8.89 -10.26
CA ASP A 449 -21.20 7.75 -11.16
C ASP A 449 -19.93 7.58 -11.98
N GLU A 450 -19.18 6.54 -11.67
CA GLU A 450 -17.97 6.11 -12.38
C GLU A 450 -18.21 4.88 -13.27
N SER A 451 -19.47 4.47 -13.47
CA SER A 451 -19.80 3.28 -14.28
C SER A 451 -19.32 3.36 -15.72
N ASN A 452 -19.15 4.58 -16.25
CA ASN A 452 -18.44 4.83 -17.49
C ASN A 452 -17.17 5.63 -17.20
N GLU A 453 -16.02 4.96 -17.26
CA GLU A 453 -14.70 5.54 -17.04
C GLU A 453 -14.41 6.73 -17.99
N TYR A 454 -15.03 6.75 -19.17
CA TYR A 454 -14.85 7.81 -20.17
C TYR A 454 -15.81 9.00 -20.00
N ASP A 455 -16.87 8.85 -19.21
CA ASP A 455 -17.87 9.89 -18.97
C ASP A 455 -18.42 9.83 -17.54
N PRO A 456 -17.55 10.00 -16.51
CA PRO A 456 -18.00 10.01 -15.12
C PRO A 456 -18.88 11.22 -14.85
N LYS A 457 -19.83 11.09 -13.91
CA LYS A 457 -20.83 12.12 -13.63
C LYS A 457 -20.99 12.36 -12.14
N LEU A 458 -21.17 13.63 -11.78
CA LEU A 458 -21.57 14.02 -10.43
C LEU A 458 -23.05 14.36 -10.41
N ILE A 459 -23.86 13.45 -9.86
CA ILE A 459 -25.32 13.49 -9.93
C ILE A 459 -25.88 13.91 -8.56
N PRO A 460 -26.67 15.00 -8.45
CA PRO A 460 -27.28 15.39 -7.18
C PRO A 460 -28.25 14.32 -6.64
N ILE A 461 -28.34 14.17 -5.31
CA ILE A 461 -29.29 13.30 -4.62
C ILE A 461 -30.20 14.13 -3.71
N ASP A 462 -31.50 14.08 -3.95
CA ASP A 462 -32.52 14.76 -3.16
C ASP A 462 -33.12 13.82 -2.11
N GLY A 463 -33.24 14.31 -0.86
CA GLY A 463 -33.99 13.64 0.21
C GLY A 463 -33.21 13.25 1.46
N TYR A 464 -31.88 13.45 1.48
CA TYR A 464 -31.09 13.34 2.71
C TYR A 464 -31.27 14.57 3.61
N ASP A 465 -31.16 14.37 4.93
CA ASP A 465 -30.84 15.45 5.84
C ASP A 465 -29.32 15.70 5.82
N ILE A 466 -28.87 16.62 4.96
CA ILE A 466 -27.45 16.89 4.69
C ILE A 466 -26.66 17.30 5.93
N THR A 467 -27.33 18.01 6.85
CA THR A 467 -26.75 18.50 8.11
C THR A 467 -26.31 17.34 8.99
N THR A 468 -27.11 16.28 9.07
CA THR A 468 -26.86 15.13 9.97
C THR A 468 -26.34 13.88 9.25
N LEU A 469 -26.34 13.86 7.92
CA LEU A 469 -25.86 12.72 7.13
C LEU A 469 -24.38 12.40 7.41
N SER A 470 -24.13 11.17 7.84
CA SER A 470 -22.80 10.62 8.10
C SER A 470 -22.69 9.14 7.71
N LEU A 471 -21.47 8.63 7.73
CA LEU A 471 -21.20 7.20 7.58
C LEU A 471 -21.56 6.46 8.88
N LEU A 472 -22.28 5.34 8.77
CA LEU A 472 -22.55 4.42 9.87
C LEU A 472 -21.62 3.20 9.83
N THR A 473 -21.48 2.57 8.67
CA THR A 473 -20.52 1.48 8.40
C THR A 473 -19.93 1.63 7.00
N ALA A 474 -19.00 0.76 6.61
CA ALA A 474 -18.47 0.70 5.25
C ALA A 474 -19.52 0.48 4.14
N ASP A 475 -20.80 0.20 4.45
CA ASP A 475 -21.85 0.14 3.43
C ASP A 475 -23.03 1.08 3.72
N LEU A 476 -23.23 1.48 4.98
CA LEU A 476 -24.44 2.15 5.43
C LEU A 476 -24.19 3.61 5.81
N LEU A 477 -25.09 4.49 5.37
CA LEU A 477 -25.18 5.88 5.79
C LEU A 477 -26.29 6.04 6.82
N ALA A 478 -26.19 7.06 7.66
CA ALA A 478 -27.25 7.43 8.58
C ALA A 478 -27.45 8.95 8.57
N ASP A 479 -28.69 9.38 8.68
CA ASP A 479 -29.01 10.73 9.14
C ASP A 479 -29.87 10.64 10.41
N LYS A 480 -30.35 11.75 10.95
CA LYS A 480 -31.16 11.75 12.18
C LYS A 480 -32.45 10.94 12.08
N ASN A 481 -32.92 10.60 10.88
CA ASN A 481 -34.22 9.96 10.65
C ASN A 481 -34.08 8.49 10.24
N TYR A 482 -33.14 8.16 9.35
CA TYR A 482 -33.06 6.84 8.72
C TYR A 482 -31.63 6.34 8.50
N ILE A 483 -31.53 5.02 8.33
CA ILE A 483 -30.38 4.32 7.79
C ILE A 483 -30.58 4.13 6.28
N TYR A 484 -29.52 4.30 5.51
CA TYR A 484 -29.53 4.21 4.06
C TYR A 484 -28.42 3.29 3.54
N PHE A 485 -28.69 2.64 2.42
CA PHE A 485 -27.65 2.12 1.52
C PHE A 485 -27.70 2.96 0.25
N GLN A 486 -26.68 3.79 0.02
CA GLN A 486 -26.70 4.80 -1.06
C GLN A 486 -28.05 5.55 -1.06
N LYS A 487 -28.76 5.61 -2.19
CA LYS A 487 -30.07 6.27 -2.32
C LYS A 487 -31.27 5.52 -1.69
N TYR A 488 -31.06 4.32 -1.14
CA TYR A 488 -32.14 3.48 -0.64
C TYR A 488 -32.29 3.62 0.88
N ARG A 489 -33.48 4.06 1.33
CA ARG A 489 -33.87 4.15 2.74
C ARG A 489 -34.23 2.77 3.28
N LEU A 490 -33.59 2.35 4.37
CA LEU A 490 -33.71 1.02 4.96
C LEU A 490 -34.69 1.02 6.16
N ILE A 491 -34.24 1.51 7.31
CA ILE A 491 -34.99 1.51 8.59
C ILE A 491 -34.86 2.87 9.28
N LYS A 492 -35.74 3.16 10.24
CA LYS A 492 -35.60 4.36 11.09
C LYS A 492 -34.33 4.28 11.92
N ASN A 493 -33.63 5.40 12.03
CA ASN A 493 -32.46 5.55 12.88
C ASN A 493 -32.87 5.81 14.34
N ASP A 494 -33.39 4.78 15.00
CA ASP A 494 -33.78 4.83 16.41
C ASP A 494 -33.25 3.60 17.16
N LYS A 495 -32.21 3.82 17.98
CA LYS A 495 -31.45 2.78 18.69
C LYS A 495 -31.03 1.62 17.78
N VAL A 496 -30.45 1.95 16.62
CA VAL A 496 -30.02 0.95 15.65
C VAL A 496 -28.82 0.15 16.17
N GLU A 497 -28.90 -1.17 16.02
CA GLU A 497 -27.83 -2.13 16.26
C GLU A 497 -27.60 -2.98 15.00
N ILE A 498 -26.34 -3.28 14.68
CA ILE A 498 -25.95 -4.21 13.63
C ILE A 498 -25.48 -5.48 14.33
N LEU A 499 -26.22 -6.56 14.10
CA LEU A 499 -26.07 -7.81 14.85
C LEU A 499 -25.20 -8.83 14.12
N ALA A 500 -25.20 -8.80 12.80
CA ALA A 500 -24.32 -9.62 11.98
C ALA A 500 -24.30 -9.10 10.53
N ILE A 501 -23.22 -9.40 9.83
CA ILE A 501 -23.09 -9.18 8.39
C ILE A 501 -22.75 -10.52 7.74
N TYR A 502 -23.64 -11.00 6.88
CA TYR A 502 -23.46 -12.23 6.12
C TYR A 502 -23.10 -11.91 4.67
N PRO A 503 -22.13 -12.64 4.07
CA PRO A 503 -21.86 -12.54 2.66
C PRO A 503 -23.06 -13.07 1.87
N GLY A 504 -23.53 -12.27 0.92
CA GLY A 504 -24.53 -12.66 -0.05
C GLY A 504 -23.87 -13.16 -1.33
N TYR A 505 -24.21 -12.59 -2.47
CA TYR A 505 -23.59 -12.98 -3.73
C TYR A 505 -22.11 -12.56 -3.79
N ARG A 506 -21.26 -13.39 -4.38
CA ARG A 506 -19.85 -13.07 -4.66
C ARG A 506 -19.55 -13.33 -6.12
N MET A 507 -19.16 -12.32 -6.86
CA MET A 507 -18.84 -12.42 -8.29
C MET A 507 -17.82 -13.53 -8.51
N GLY A 508 -18.14 -14.46 -9.41
CA GLY A 508 -17.30 -15.60 -9.73
C GLY A 508 -16.31 -15.30 -10.85
N CYS A 509 -16.27 -16.16 -11.87
CA CYS A 509 -15.45 -16.00 -13.07
C CYS A 509 -15.79 -14.70 -13.83
N SER A 510 -14.88 -14.25 -14.70
CA SER A 510 -14.92 -12.96 -15.41
C SER A 510 -16.15 -12.67 -16.30
N GLN A 511 -17.08 -13.61 -16.47
CA GLN A 511 -18.34 -13.43 -17.22
C GLN A 511 -19.56 -13.15 -16.33
N ASP A 512 -19.38 -13.18 -15.01
CA ASP A 512 -20.43 -12.88 -14.06
C ASP A 512 -20.47 -11.38 -13.76
N PHE A 513 -21.51 -10.69 -14.23
CA PHE A 513 -21.70 -9.26 -14.03
C PHE A 513 -22.61 -8.93 -12.85
N LYS A 514 -23.03 -9.93 -12.07
CA LYS A 514 -23.93 -9.68 -10.94
C LYS A 514 -23.11 -9.09 -9.77
N PRO A 515 -23.52 -7.93 -9.23
CA PRO A 515 -22.77 -7.28 -8.16
C PRO A 515 -22.78 -8.10 -6.88
N ASN A 516 -21.71 -7.97 -6.11
CA ASN A 516 -21.60 -8.56 -4.78
C ASN A 516 -22.72 -8.04 -3.88
N THR A 517 -23.32 -8.92 -3.06
CA THR A 517 -24.33 -8.50 -2.08
C THR A 517 -23.94 -8.88 -0.66
N ASN A 518 -24.37 -8.10 0.32
CA ASN A 518 -24.25 -8.42 1.74
C ASN A 518 -25.63 -8.42 2.39
N TYR A 519 -25.82 -9.30 3.36
CA TYR A 519 -26.99 -9.29 4.22
C TYR A 519 -26.63 -8.68 5.57
N TYR A 520 -27.34 -7.64 5.96
CA TYR A 520 -27.21 -7.02 7.28
C TYR A 520 -28.39 -7.45 8.14
N LEU A 521 -28.09 -8.03 9.29
CA LEU A 521 -29.07 -8.24 10.34
C LEU A 521 -29.06 -7.01 11.26
N LEU A 522 -30.13 -6.22 11.17
CA LEU A 522 -30.30 -4.97 11.89
C LEU A 522 -31.37 -5.11 12.96
N LYS A 523 -31.27 -4.28 13.99
CA LYS A 523 -32.30 -4.11 15.00
C LYS A 523 -32.49 -2.63 15.28
N ASN A 524 -33.72 -2.21 15.50
CA ASN A 524 -34.08 -0.89 16.01
C ASN A 524 -35.23 -1.03 17.01
N THR A 525 -35.82 0.08 17.45
CA THR A 525 -36.98 0.07 18.36
C THR A 525 -38.22 -0.63 17.81
N GLU A 526 -38.35 -0.78 16.48
CA GLU A 526 -39.49 -1.46 15.84
C GLU A 526 -39.32 -3.00 15.81
N GLY A 527 -38.07 -3.49 15.89
CA GLY A 527 -37.76 -4.91 15.91
C GLY A 527 -36.55 -5.27 15.07
N TYR A 528 -36.54 -6.49 14.54
CA TYR A 528 -35.44 -7.07 13.77
C TYR A 528 -35.71 -6.97 12.28
N TRP A 529 -34.67 -6.67 11.51
CA TRP A 529 -34.72 -6.49 10.07
C TRP A 529 -33.58 -7.23 9.39
N LEU A 530 -33.87 -7.82 8.24
CA LEU A 530 -32.85 -8.34 7.34
C LEU A 530 -32.86 -7.49 6.08
N THR A 531 -31.70 -6.96 5.68
CA THR A 531 -31.56 -6.24 4.42
C THR A 531 -30.48 -6.87 3.56
N GLU A 532 -30.77 -7.10 2.27
CA GLU A 532 -29.78 -7.45 1.26
C GLU A 532 -29.42 -6.18 0.48
N ILE A 533 -28.13 -5.83 0.46
CA ILE A 533 -27.62 -4.63 -0.21
C ILE A 533 -26.53 -5.01 -1.22
N GLY A 534 -26.36 -4.21 -2.28
CA GLY A 534 -25.34 -4.39 -3.33
C GLY A 534 -25.90 -4.44 -4.76
N ASN A 535 -27.13 -4.94 -4.93
CA ASN A 535 -27.90 -4.84 -6.18
C ASN A 535 -29.19 -4.06 -5.93
N GLY A 536 -29.04 -2.78 -5.56
CA GLY A 536 -30.07 -2.04 -4.85
C GLY A 536 -30.19 -2.48 -3.40
N ALA A 537 -31.37 -2.27 -2.79
CA ALA A 537 -31.66 -2.70 -1.43
C ALA A 537 -33.01 -3.39 -1.32
N LYS A 538 -33.02 -4.60 -0.73
CA LYS A 538 -34.23 -5.33 -0.35
C LYS A 538 -34.28 -5.46 1.16
N ILE A 539 -35.47 -5.33 1.74
CA ILE A 539 -35.62 -5.38 3.19
C ILE A 539 -36.82 -6.23 3.61
N ARG A 540 -36.64 -6.96 4.71
CA ARG A 540 -37.67 -7.77 5.36
C ARG A 540 -37.70 -7.49 6.86
N PHE A 541 -38.90 -7.24 7.38
CA PHE A 541 -39.14 -7.24 8.82
C PHE A 541 -39.20 -8.68 9.34
N LEU A 542 -38.42 -9.00 10.37
CA LEU A 542 -38.35 -10.32 10.98
C LEU A 542 -39.26 -10.47 12.21
N GLY A 543 -39.83 -9.36 12.71
CA GLY A 543 -40.63 -9.33 13.92
C GLY A 543 -39.90 -8.69 15.10
N THR A 544 -40.58 -8.65 16.26
CA THR A 544 -40.03 -8.12 17.51
C THR A 544 -39.13 -9.10 18.26
N TYR A 545 -39.10 -10.37 17.84
CA TYR A 545 -38.26 -11.44 18.39
C TYR A 545 -37.50 -12.13 17.25
N LEU A 546 -36.24 -12.52 17.52
CA LEU A 546 -35.37 -13.13 16.53
C LEU A 546 -35.37 -14.66 16.66
N ASN A 547 -36.11 -15.35 15.79
CA ASN A 547 -36.29 -16.81 15.89
C ASN A 547 -35.35 -17.63 14.97
N ASN A 548 -34.89 -17.05 13.86
CA ASN A 548 -34.25 -17.79 12.77
C ASN A 548 -32.73 -17.53 12.64
N PHE A 549 -32.14 -16.79 13.57
CA PHE A 549 -30.72 -16.46 13.57
C PHE A 549 -30.14 -16.76 14.95
N LYS A 550 -29.11 -17.59 15.01
CA LYS A 550 -28.27 -17.76 16.21
C LYS A 550 -27.19 -16.68 16.15
N ILE A 551 -27.29 -15.71 17.06
CA ILE A 551 -26.26 -14.69 17.31
C ILE A 551 -25.28 -15.25 18.32
#